data_AF-A0A9P5C0N8-F1
#
_entry.id   AF-A0A9P5C0N8-F1
#
_cell.length_a   1.000
_cell.length_b   1.000
_cell.length_c   1.000
_cell.angle_alpha   90.00
_cell.angle_beta   90.00
_cell.angle_gamma   90.00
#
_symmetry.space_group_name_H-M   'P 1'
#
loop_
_entity.id
_entity.type
_entity.pdbx_description
1 polymer ?
#
loop_
_entity_poly.entity_id
_entity_poly.type
_entity_poly.pdbx_seq_one_letter_code
_entity_poly.pdbx_strand_id
1 'polypeptide(L)'
;MGRQAYLAKIAFGRSAFEPTEEVTESDEYIQLATSQSDEPLPERYREAKANNYIQLYDERGNPINPRAHAYGKQLRDAQNDVLASVGVIERRRSPAEGLPGSYEERLDELESEETVGNTLALTSTVLENLCTWWIGSIRDRLLTFRIPDAIPFLQIVASERAASGNSIAYTGFTSRLVSTIGIQALVYGAYVYQPVDRLVQLTRASSKTRRFIRRSRSVLTFGFRLGLEVLFYPLSYHANLQRLGLLPARPLLPFWKSFIPFSPSSPLTPLSVHHAATSGSAVSIAKAIVTSPMVVIIAEHFYERWIYSAIFEAVETFIIRPDNADIESPDVISKDRATSILGLQRRSPRLIRNAINKMLVVLGWAEPVVLDEAERKPSLDSLTGAGQGIEVAGAQITDLTPVNVPVSRIDRPDTDGTNDSTQPITIPADTAERSLRPTTPPTPPASDNGDNDPRIRITSREGIVEMECFLSSLSSFG
;
A
#
# COMPACT_ATOMS: atom_id res chain seq x y z
N MET A 1 5.51 -29.66 38.22
CA MET A 1 4.75 -30.56 37.32
C MET A 1 4.52 -30.03 35.90
N GLY A 2 4.84 -28.78 35.54
CA GLY A 2 4.50 -28.22 34.21
C GLY A 2 5.46 -28.48 33.04
N ARG A 3 5.89 -29.73 32.78
CA ARG A 3 6.72 -30.08 31.60
C ARG A 3 6.14 -31.21 30.75
N GLN A 4 4.86 -31.53 30.91
CA GLN A 4 4.27 -32.70 30.26
C GLN A 4 4.25 -32.61 28.74
N ALA A 5 3.92 -31.45 28.16
CA ALA A 5 3.97 -31.23 26.71
C ALA A 5 5.40 -31.40 26.15
N TYR A 6 6.39 -30.89 26.88
CA TYR A 6 7.81 -31.02 26.53
C TYR A 6 8.29 -32.48 26.61
N LEU A 7 7.92 -33.19 27.68
CA LEU A 7 8.25 -34.61 27.87
C LEU A 7 7.55 -35.50 26.84
N ALA A 8 6.30 -35.19 26.48
CA ALA A 8 5.56 -35.88 25.44
C ALA A 8 6.27 -35.74 24.07
N LYS A 9 6.72 -34.53 23.70
CA LYS A 9 7.50 -34.31 22.47
C LYS A 9 8.76 -35.19 22.42
N ILE A 10 9.53 -35.22 23.52
CA ILE A 10 10.74 -36.05 23.62
C ILE A 10 10.39 -37.55 23.55
N ALA A 11 9.33 -37.97 24.23
CA ALA A 11 8.88 -39.37 24.22
C ALA A 11 8.45 -39.85 22.82
N PHE A 12 7.86 -38.97 22.01
CA PHE A 12 7.52 -39.24 20.61
C PHE A 12 8.70 -39.06 19.63
N GLY A 13 9.93 -38.84 20.13
CA GLY A 13 11.12 -38.70 19.32
C GLY A 13 11.21 -37.40 18.52
N ARG A 14 10.39 -36.39 18.85
CA ARG A 14 10.41 -35.07 18.20
C ARG A 14 11.38 -34.13 18.92
N SER A 15 11.95 -33.20 18.16
CA SER A 15 12.88 -32.22 18.73
C SER A 15 12.18 -31.27 19.69
N ALA A 16 12.83 -30.99 20.81
CA ALA A 16 12.39 -30.03 21.84
C ALA A 16 12.19 -28.60 21.33
N PHE A 17 12.82 -28.26 20.20
CA PHE A 17 12.81 -26.91 19.62
C PHE A 17 11.97 -26.82 18.33
N GLU A 18 11.38 -27.92 17.89
CA GLU A 18 10.57 -27.95 16.68
C GLU A 18 9.15 -27.46 16.99
N PRO A 19 8.69 -26.40 16.28
CA PRO A 19 7.33 -25.88 16.43
C PRO A 19 6.31 -26.96 16.08
N THR A 20 5.20 -27.01 16.82
CA THR A 20 4.12 -27.95 16.50
C THR A 20 3.25 -27.36 15.38
N GLU A 21 3.04 -28.13 14.31
CA GLU A 21 2.17 -27.74 13.20
C GLU A 21 0.68 -28.03 13.50
N GLU A 22 0.40 -28.98 14.40
CA GLU A 22 -0.94 -29.41 14.77
C GLU A 22 -1.21 -29.18 16.26
N VAL A 23 -2.47 -28.88 16.59
CA VAL A 23 -2.92 -28.70 17.97
C VAL A 23 -2.92 -30.06 18.66
N THR A 24 -2.20 -30.15 19.79
CA THR A 24 -2.24 -31.36 20.62
C THR A 24 -3.13 -31.09 21.84
N GLU A 25 -4.32 -31.70 21.86
CA GLU A 25 -5.20 -31.69 23.03
C GLU A 25 -5.05 -32.97 23.82
N SER A 26 -4.82 -32.84 25.12
CA SER A 26 -4.89 -33.93 26.09
C SER A 26 -5.72 -33.48 27.29
N ASP A 27 -6.19 -34.44 28.09
CA ASP A 27 -6.99 -34.17 29.29
C ASP A 27 -6.24 -33.29 30.32
N GLU A 28 -4.91 -33.24 30.26
CA GLU A 28 -4.07 -32.48 31.20
C GLU A 28 -3.51 -31.17 30.61
N TYR A 29 -3.22 -31.13 29.30
CA TYR A 29 -2.62 -29.97 28.65
C TYR A 29 -3.05 -29.78 27.20
N ILE A 30 -2.92 -28.54 26.73
CA ILE A 30 -3.15 -28.17 25.34
C ILE A 30 -1.92 -27.46 24.81
N GLN A 31 -1.44 -27.89 23.65
CA GLN A 31 -0.35 -27.25 22.93
C GLN A 31 -0.87 -26.59 21.65
N LEU A 32 -0.66 -25.27 21.55
CA LEU A 32 -1.07 -24.49 20.38
C LEU A 32 -0.20 -24.82 19.16
N ALA A 33 -0.82 -24.75 17.98
CA ALA A 33 -0.12 -24.82 16.72
C ALA A 33 0.43 -23.45 16.32
N THR A 34 1.48 -23.45 15.49
CA THR A 34 2.10 -22.23 14.93
C THR A 34 1.09 -21.37 14.15
N SER A 35 0.05 -21.99 13.57
CA SER A 35 -1.02 -21.30 12.86
C SER A 35 -2.05 -20.63 13.77
N GLN A 36 -2.08 -20.98 15.05
CA GLN A 36 -3.09 -20.51 16.02
C GLN A 36 -2.52 -19.62 17.13
N SER A 37 -1.21 -19.34 17.13
CA SER A 37 -0.59 -18.42 18.10
C SER A 37 -1.18 -17.00 18.03
N ASP A 38 -1.71 -16.61 16.86
CA ASP A 38 -2.27 -15.28 16.59
C ASP A 38 -3.81 -15.24 16.60
N GLU A 39 -4.51 -16.38 16.64
CA GLU A 39 -5.97 -16.41 16.72
C GLU A 39 -6.49 -16.24 18.16
N PRO A 40 -7.67 -15.62 18.35
CA PRO A 40 -8.28 -15.50 19.65
C PRO A 40 -8.63 -16.90 20.21
N LEU A 41 -7.90 -17.30 21.26
CA LEU A 41 -8.16 -18.53 22.03
C LEU A 41 -9.66 -18.72 22.28
N PRO A 42 -10.24 -19.90 21.93
CA PRO A 42 -11.66 -20.20 22.16
C PRO A 42 -12.11 -19.96 23.61
N GLU A 43 -13.34 -19.48 23.79
CA GLU A 43 -13.88 -19.06 25.10
C GLU A 43 -13.74 -20.12 26.20
N ARG A 44 -13.85 -21.41 25.82
CA ARG A 44 -13.67 -22.56 26.73
C ARG A 44 -12.35 -22.54 27.52
N TYR A 45 -11.32 -21.86 27.03
CA TYR A 45 -10.00 -21.80 27.67
C TYR A 45 -9.71 -20.50 28.42
N ARG A 46 -10.53 -19.46 28.21
CA ARG A 46 -10.44 -18.22 28.98
C ARG A 46 -11.02 -18.40 30.38
N GLU A 47 -12.01 -19.29 30.50
CA GLU A 47 -12.74 -19.59 31.73
C GLU A 47 -12.25 -20.89 32.40
N ALA A 48 -10.98 -20.92 32.83
CA ALA A 48 -10.55 -21.94 33.79
C ALA A 48 -11.36 -21.78 35.09
N LYS A 49 -12.36 -22.64 35.30
CA LYS A 49 -13.02 -22.88 36.59
C LYS A 49 -12.07 -23.67 37.49
N ALA A 50 -12.12 -23.44 38.80
CA ALA A 50 -11.18 -24.03 39.78
C ALA A 50 -11.03 -25.56 39.69
N ASN A 51 -12.03 -26.27 39.14
CA ASN A 51 -12.03 -27.72 39.04
C ASN A 51 -11.50 -28.27 37.69
N ASN A 52 -11.31 -27.44 36.65
CA ASN A 52 -10.87 -27.86 35.31
C ASN A 52 -9.73 -26.96 34.80
N TYR A 53 -8.61 -26.92 35.52
CA TYR A 53 -7.42 -26.18 35.08
C TYR A 53 -6.63 -27.01 34.07
N ILE A 54 -6.79 -26.68 32.78
CA ILE A 54 -5.99 -27.26 31.70
C ILE A 54 -4.80 -26.33 31.43
N GLN A 55 -3.59 -26.87 31.44
CA GLN A 55 -2.38 -26.07 31.23
C GLN A 55 -2.16 -25.80 29.73
N LEU A 56 -2.09 -24.52 29.33
CA LEU A 56 -1.81 -24.13 27.95
C LEU A 56 -0.31 -24.02 27.72
N TYR A 57 0.14 -24.48 26.56
CA TYR A 57 1.51 -24.40 26.10
C TYR A 57 1.60 -23.76 24.71
N ASP A 58 2.65 -23.00 24.50
CA ASP A 58 3.07 -22.44 23.23
C ASP A 58 3.41 -23.53 22.20
N GLU A 59 3.56 -23.15 20.93
CA GLU A 59 4.07 -24.00 19.84
C GLU A 59 5.40 -24.69 20.21
N ARG A 60 6.18 -24.04 21.08
CA ARG A 60 7.48 -24.50 21.59
C ARG A 60 7.41 -25.33 22.87
N GLY A 61 6.22 -25.54 23.42
CA GLY A 61 6.03 -26.27 24.67
C GLY A 61 6.35 -25.45 25.93
N ASN A 62 6.34 -24.12 25.83
CA ASN A 62 6.47 -23.22 26.97
C ASN A 62 5.09 -22.99 27.60
N PRO A 63 4.93 -23.05 28.93
CA PRO A 63 3.64 -22.80 29.55
C PRO A 63 3.22 -21.34 29.35
N ILE A 64 2.02 -21.14 28.83
CA ILE A 64 1.40 -19.81 28.64
C ILE A 64 0.26 -19.67 29.64
N ASN A 65 0.26 -18.58 30.41
CA ASN A 65 -0.90 -18.19 31.20
C ASN A 65 -1.56 -16.96 30.55
N PRO A 66 -2.68 -17.12 29.82
CA PRO A 66 -3.32 -16.01 29.12
C PRO A 66 -3.83 -14.94 30.10
N ARG A 67 -4.21 -15.33 31.33
CA ARG A 67 -4.64 -14.37 32.37
C ARG A 67 -3.46 -13.54 32.87
N ALA A 68 -2.31 -14.16 33.12
CA ALA A 68 -1.11 -13.42 33.51
C ALA A 68 -0.63 -12.47 32.40
N HIS A 69 -0.77 -12.89 31.13
CA HIS A 69 -0.45 -12.02 30.00
C HIS A 69 -1.44 -10.85 29.88
N ALA A 70 -2.75 -11.10 30.01
CA ALA A 70 -3.78 -10.07 30.01
C ALA A 70 -3.59 -9.09 31.18
N TYR A 71 -3.30 -9.60 32.38
CA TYR A 71 -3.01 -8.78 33.55
C TYR A 71 -1.72 -7.97 33.36
N GLY A 72 -0.66 -8.57 32.82
CA GLY A 72 0.59 -7.89 32.50
C GLY A 72 0.44 -6.85 31.38
N LYS A 73 -0.52 -7.05 30.46
CA LYS A 73 -0.91 -6.05 29.46
C LYS A 73 -1.64 -4.88 30.14
N GLN A 74 -2.67 -5.17 30.95
CA GLN A 74 -3.38 -4.14 31.72
C GLN A 74 -2.46 -3.32 32.62
N LEU A 75 -1.46 -3.95 33.25
CA LEU A 75 -0.47 -3.24 34.07
C LEU A 75 0.39 -2.30 33.22
N ARG A 76 0.82 -2.75 32.04
CA ARG A 76 1.57 -1.91 31.10
C ARG A 76 0.71 -0.77 30.57
N ASP A 77 -0.55 -1.03 30.24
CA ASP A 77 -1.50 -0.02 29.79
C ASP A 77 -1.74 1.01 30.90
N ALA A 78 -1.95 0.59 32.14
CA ALA A 78 -2.09 1.48 33.29
C ALA A 78 -0.81 2.27 33.60
N GLN A 79 0.37 1.67 33.46
CA GLN A 79 1.66 2.38 33.60
C GLN A 79 1.83 3.42 32.49
N ASN A 80 1.50 3.08 31.24
CA ASN A 80 1.51 4.00 30.12
C ASN A 80 0.51 5.14 30.34
N ASP A 81 -0.65 4.87 30.94
CA ASP A 81 -1.66 5.87 31.29
C ASP A 81 -1.16 6.83 32.37
N VAL A 82 -0.45 6.33 33.38
CA VAL A 82 0.18 7.17 34.39
C VAL A 82 1.30 8.01 33.77
N LEU A 83 2.18 7.41 32.96
CA LEU A 83 3.24 8.14 32.27
C LEU A 83 2.68 9.19 31.32
N ALA A 84 1.53 8.93 30.71
CA ALA A 84 0.84 9.88 29.86
C ALA A 84 0.17 11.02 30.63
N SER A 85 -0.44 10.73 31.79
CA SER A 85 -1.04 11.76 32.63
C SER A 85 0.00 12.67 33.30
N VAL A 86 1.18 12.13 33.62
CA VAL A 86 2.34 12.90 34.10
C VAL A 86 3.01 13.70 32.97
N GLY A 87 2.69 13.41 31.71
CA GLY A 87 3.25 14.10 30.54
C GLY A 87 4.64 13.60 30.14
N VAL A 88 5.07 12.43 30.62
CA VAL A 88 6.34 11.79 30.22
C VAL A 88 6.20 11.16 28.82
N ILE A 89 5.00 10.71 28.47
CA ILE A 89 4.68 10.12 27.17
C ILE A 89 3.43 10.81 26.62
N GLU A 90 3.49 11.43 25.44
CA GLU A 90 2.25 11.83 24.78
C GLU A 90 1.51 10.56 24.34
N ARG A 91 0.27 10.40 24.82
CA ARG A 91 -0.65 9.43 24.22
C ARG A 91 -0.74 9.80 22.74
N ARG A 92 -0.29 8.90 21.87
CA ARG A 92 -0.80 8.88 20.50
C ARG A 92 -2.29 8.64 20.65
N ARG A 93 -3.09 9.71 20.65
CA ARG A 93 -4.54 9.59 20.55
C ARG A 93 -4.78 8.67 19.37
N SER A 94 -5.40 7.53 19.61
CA SER A 94 -5.88 6.78 18.47
C SER A 94 -6.82 7.72 17.71
N PRO A 95 -6.77 7.80 16.38
CA PRO A 95 -7.64 8.69 15.60
C PRO A 95 -9.13 8.49 15.94
N ALA A 96 -9.47 7.36 16.56
CA ALA A 96 -10.80 6.99 16.99
C ALA A 96 -11.21 7.47 18.40
N GLU A 97 -10.27 7.94 19.23
CA GLU A 97 -10.49 8.24 20.65
C GLU A 97 -11.19 9.60 20.82
N GLY A 98 -12.50 9.57 20.99
CA GLY A 98 -13.36 10.76 21.19
C GLY A 98 -14.56 10.85 20.26
N LEU A 99 -14.61 9.99 19.24
CA LEU A 99 -15.74 9.90 18.32
C LEU A 99 -16.71 8.78 18.78
N PRO A 100 -18.02 8.89 18.56
CA PRO A 100 -19.01 7.86 18.91
C PRO A 100 -18.97 6.67 17.93
N GLY A 101 -19.07 5.43 18.43
CA GLY A 101 -19.07 4.20 17.61
C GLY A 101 -17.80 3.36 17.73
N SER A 102 -17.88 2.09 17.32
CA SER A 102 -16.72 1.20 17.30
C SER A 102 -15.77 1.55 16.14
N TYR A 103 -14.47 1.27 16.28
CA TYR A 103 -13.49 1.53 15.20
C TYR A 103 -13.82 0.74 13.92
N GLU A 104 -14.31 -0.48 14.07
CA GLU A 104 -14.68 -1.37 12.96
C GLU A 104 -15.88 -0.82 12.18
N GLU A 105 -16.92 -0.36 12.86
CA GLU A 105 -18.11 0.26 12.24
C GLU A 105 -17.75 1.49 11.41
N ARG A 106 -16.75 2.28 11.83
CA ARG A 106 -16.27 3.42 11.04
C ARG A 106 -15.45 3.02 9.83
N LEU A 107 -14.67 1.95 9.93
CA LEU A 107 -13.95 1.44 8.77
C LEU A 107 -14.93 0.95 7.70
N ASP A 108 -16.00 0.27 8.11
CA ASP A 108 -17.08 -0.15 7.22
C ASP A 108 -17.81 1.05 6.60
N GLU A 109 -18.12 2.08 7.41
CA GLU A 109 -18.73 3.31 6.91
C GLU A 109 -17.82 4.03 5.89
N LEU A 110 -16.52 4.14 6.19
CA LEU A 110 -15.53 4.72 5.29
C LEU A 110 -15.40 3.93 3.99
N GLU A 111 -15.36 2.59 4.04
CA GLU A 111 -15.34 1.75 2.85
C GLU A 111 -16.61 1.93 2.01
N SER A 112 -17.76 2.08 2.66
CA SER A 112 -19.04 2.35 1.99
C SER A 112 -19.03 3.71 1.29
N GLU A 113 -18.52 4.76 1.95
CA GLU A 113 -18.39 6.10 1.40
C GLU A 113 -17.41 6.12 0.23
N GLU A 114 -16.24 5.50 0.38
CA GLU A 114 -15.25 5.40 -0.70
C GLU A 114 -15.78 4.64 -1.91
N THR A 115 -16.55 3.57 -1.69
CA THR A 115 -17.19 2.81 -2.77
C THR A 115 -18.21 3.68 -3.53
N VAL A 116 -19.07 4.40 -2.80
CA VAL A 116 -20.04 5.33 -3.40
C VAL A 116 -19.29 6.45 -4.15
N GLY A 117 -18.27 7.04 -3.55
CA GLY A 117 -17.44 8.08 -4.17
C GLY A 117 -16.78 7.60 -5.46
N ASN A 118 -16.23 6.38 -5.47
CA ASN A 118 -15.62 5.78 -6.66
C ASN A 118 -16.66 5.52 -7.76
N THR A 119 -17.84 4.99 -7.42
CA THR A 119 -18.91 4.78 -8.41
C THR A 119 -19.42 6.09 -9.01
N LEU A 120 -19.53 7.14 -8.19
CA LEU A 120 -19.94 8.47 -8.63
C LEU A 120 -18.88 9.10 -9.54
N ALA A 121 -17.60 8.97 -9.18
CA ALA A 121 -16.48 9.45 -10.00
C ALA A 121 -16.43 8.74 -11.37
N LEU A 122 -16.59 7.40 -11.39
CA LEU A 122 -16.64 6.62 -12.62
C LEU A 122 -17.84 7.03 -13.49
N THR A 123 -19.02 7.16 -12.89
CA THR A 123 -20.25 7.55 -13.59
C THR A 123 -20.12 8.96 -14.17
N SER A 124 -19.60 9.90 -13.39
CA SER A 124 -19.31 11.26 -13.85
C SER A 124 -18.35 11.27 -15.04
N THR A 125 -17.27 10.49 -14.97
CA THR A 125 -16.29 10.35 -16.06
C THR A 125 -16.93 9.80 -17.34
N VAL A 126 -17.79 8.77 -17.23
CA VAL A 126 -18.50 8.21 -18.39
C VAL A 126 -19.48 9.22 -18.98
N LEU A 127 -20.22 9.93 -18.13
CA LEU A 127 -21.18 10.94 -18.55
C LEU A 127 -20.48 12.13 -19.22
N GLU A 128 -19.38 12.62 -18.66
CA GLU A 128 -18.55 13.67 -19.25
C GLU A 128 -18.04 13.26 -20.64
N ASN A 129 -17.51 12.03 -20.76
CA ASN A 129 -17.06 11.51 -22.04
C ASN A 129 -18.22 11.41 -23.04
N LEU A 130 -19.42 10.98 -22.63
CA LEU A 130 -20.60 10.91 -23.50
C LEU A 130 -21.03 12.30 -23.98
N CYS A 131 -21.07 13.27 -23.06
CA CYS A 131 -21.46 14.65 -23.35
C CYS A 131 -20.46 15.37 -24.26
N THR A 132 -19.16 15.07 -24.15
CA THR A 132 -18.10 15.70 -24.94
C THR A 132 -17.75 14.93 -26.22
N TRP A 133 -18.20 13.67 -26.37
CA TRP A 133 -17.84 12.81 -27.50
C TRP A 133 -18.16 13.42 -28.87
N TRP A 134 -19.38 13.92 -29.05
CA TRP A 134 -19.82 14.48 -30.34
C TRP A 134 -19.01 15.71 -30.76
N ILE A 135 -18.57 16.52 -29.79
CA ILE A 135 -17.69 17.67 -30.03
C ILE A 135 -16.35 17.18 -30.57
N GLY A 136 -15.81 16.12 -29.95
CA GLY A 136 -14.61 15.44 -30.43
C GLY A 136 -14.78 14.91 -31.85
N SER A 137 -15.93 14.32 -32.19
CA SER A 137 -16.20 13.84 -33.55
C SER A 137 -16.18 14.96 -34.59
N ILE A 138 -16.84 16.08 -34.30
CA ILE A 138 -16.86 17.24 -35.20
C ILE A 138 -15.46 17.84 -35.33
N ARG A 139 -14.72 17.97 -34.23
CA ARG A 139 -13.34 18.46 -34.22
C ARG A 139 -12.44 17.62 -35.13
N ASP A 140 -12.52 16.30 -35.02
CA ASP A 140 -11.65 15.41 -35.80
C ASP A 140 -12.02 15.43 -37.29
N ARG A 141 -13.31 15.54 -37.62
CA ARG A 141 -13.76 15.75 -39.01
C ARG A 141 -13.26 17.09 -39.56
N LEU A 142 -13.35 18.16 -38.77
CA LEU A 142 -12.88 19.50 -39.15
C LEU A 142 -11.37 19.56 -39.38
N LEU A 143 -10.59 18.86 -38.55
CA LEU A 143 -9.13 18.80 -38.70
C LEU A 143 -8.68 17.92 -39.88
N THR A 144 -9.50 16.93 -40.26
CA THR A 144 -9.16 15.95 -41.31
C THR A 144 -9.65 16.40 -42.69
N PHE A 145 -10.89 16.88 -42.77
CA PHE A 145 -11.48 17.33 -44.03
C PHE A 145 -11.34 18.83 -44.19
N ARG A 146 -10.92 19.24 -45.39
CA ARG A 146 -10.81 20.65 -45.73
C ARG A 146 -12.22 21.24 -45.90
N ILE A 147 -12.68 21.96 -44.88
CA ILE A 147 -13.92 22.73 -44.97
C ILE A 147 -13.61 24.05 -45.69
N PRO A 148 -14.45 24.50 -46.65
CA PRO A 148 -14.28 25.79 -47.30
C PRO A 148 -14.16 26.93 -46.29
N ASP A 149 -13.28 27.88 -46.56
CA ASP A 149 -13.03 29.02 -45.67
C ASP A 149 -14.31 29.84 -45.47
N ALA A 150 -14.53 30.30 -44.22
CA ALA A 150 -15.59 31.22 -43.77
C ALA A 150 -16.99 30.66 -43.45
N ILE A 151 -17.16 29.37 -43.13
CA ILE A 151 -18.43 28.84 -42.60
C ILE A 151 -18.47 28.98 -41.06
N PRO A 152 -19.51 29.60 -40.45
CA PRO A 152 -19.64 29.66 -39.00
C PRO A 152 -19.85 28.27 -38.40
N PHE A 153 -19.30 28.01 -37.20
CA PHE A 153 -19.33 26.70 -36.53
C PHE A 153 -20.73 26.10 -36.44
N LEU A 154 -21.75 26.91 -36.14
CA LEU A 154 -23.16 26.47 -36.09
C LEU A 154 -23.65 25.87 -37.41
N GLN A 155 -23.24 26.44 -38.55
CA GLN A 155 -23.61 25.90 -39.86
C GLN A 155 -22.89 24.58 -40.15
N ILE A 156 -21.63 24.44 -39.72
CA ILE A 156 -20.89 23.17 -39.81
C ILE A 156 -21.58 22.08 -38.99
N VAL A 157 -21.99 22.38 -37.75
CA VAL A 157 -22.72 21.45 -36.90
C VAL A 157 -24.07 21.08 -37.54
N ALA A 158 -24.79 22.07 -38.08
CA ALA A 158 -26.07 21.84 -38.74
C ALA A 158 -25.93 20.97 -40.01
N SER A 159 -24.90 21.21 -40.84
CA SER A 159 -24.65 20.40 -42.04
C SER A 159 -24.23 18.97 -41.69
N GLU A 160 -23.36 18.81 -40.69
CA GLU A 160 -22.95 17.48 -40.20
C GLU A 160 -24.12 16.70 -39.60
N ARG A 161 -25.00 17.39 -38.85
CA ARG A 161 -26.23 16.79 -38.32
C ARG A 161 -27.23 16.46 -39.43
N ALA A 162 -27.32 17.25 -40.49
CA ALA A 162 -28.16 16.93 -41.63
C ALA A 162 -27.64 15.71 -42.41
N ALA A 163 -26.32 15.58 -42.55
CA ALA A 163 -25.70 14.45 -43.25
C ALA A 163 -25.70 13.15 -42.43
N SER A 164 -25.35 13.22 -41.14
CA SER A 164 -25.18 12.05 -40.26
C SER A 164 -26.40 11.76 -39.38
N GLY A 165 -27.38 12.66 -39.31
CA GLY A 165 -28.51 12.56 -38.38
C GLY A 165 -28.08 12.57 -36.91
N ASN A 166 -28.85 11.87 -36.06
CA ASN A 166 -28.51 11.70 -34.64
C ASN A 166 -27.34 10.73 -34.41
N SER A 167 -26.79 10.13 -35.47
CA SER A 167 -25.73 9.13 -35.32
C SER A 167 -24.40 9.73 -34.87
N ILE A 168 -24.17 11.02 -35.15
CA ILE A 168 -22.96 11.75 -34.77
C ILE A 168 -22.68 11.70 -33.26
N ALA A 169 -23.72 11.62 -32.43
CA ALA A 169 -23.60 11.57 -30.98
C ALA A 169 -22.93 10.28 -30.47
N TYR A 170 -23.07 9.16 -31.18
CA TYR A 170 -22.56 7.86 -30.74
C TYR A 170 -21.58 7.20 -31.70
N THR A 171 -21.28 7.81 -32.86
CA THR A 171 -20.29 7.28 -33.82
C THR A 171 -18.95 6.94 -33.15
N GLY A 172 -18.54 5.68 -33.17
CA GLY A 172 -17.27 5.23 -32.59
C GLY A 172 -17.20 5.16 -31.06
N PHE A 173 -18.19 5.69 -30.33
CA PHE A 173 -18.15 5.77 -28.86
C PHE A 173 -18.09 4.39 -28.21
N THR A 174 -18.99 3.48 -28.59
CA THR A 174 -19.05 2.13 -28.02
C THR A 174 -17.75 1.35 -28.26
N SER A 175 -17.20 1.42 -29.48
CA SER A 175 -15.95 0.75 -29.81
C SER A 175 -14.77 1.30 -29.01
N ARG A 176 -14.70 2.63 -28.83
CA ARG A 176 -13.69 3.27 -27.97
C ARG A 176 -13.85 2.86 -26.50
N LEU A 177 -15.07 2.90 -25.98
CA LEU A 177 -15.37 2.57 -24.58
C LEU A 177 -15.05 1.11 -24.26
N VAL A 178 -15.42 0.17 -25.14
CA VAL A 178 -15.05 -1.24 -24.98
C VAL A 178 -13.53 -1.43 -25.02
N SER A 179 -12.83 -0.68 -25.88
CA SER A 179 -11.37 -0.69 -25.93
C SER A 179 -10.74 -0.19 -24.63
N THR A 180 -11.15 0.97 -24.12
CA THR A 180 -10.56 1.58 -22.94
C THR A 180 -10.85 0.79 -21.67
N ILE A 181 -12.12 0.39 -21.46
CA ILE A 181 -12.53 -0.44 -20.33
C ILE A 181 -11.85 -1.81 -20.41
N GLY A 182 -11.78 -2.42 -21.60
CA GLY A 182 -11.13 -3.71 -21.78
C GLY A 182 -9.65 -3.69 -21.40
N ILE A 183 -8.90 -2.67 -21.85
CA ILE A 183 -7.49 -2.49 -21.49
C ILE A 183 -7.36 -2.26 -19.98
N GLN A 184 -8.16 -1.38 -19.39
CA GLN A 184 -8.10 -1.07 -17.95
C GLN A 184 -8.43 -2.30 -17.09
N ALA A 185 -9.49 -3.04 -17.43
CA ALA A 185 -9.90 -4.25 -16.73
C ALA A 185 -8.82 -5.34 -16.78
N LEU A 186 -8.16 -5.53 -17.93
CA LEU A 186 -7.08 -6.51 -18.06
C LEU A 186 -5.80 -6.10 -17.32
N VAL A 187 -5.46 -4.80 -17.32
CA VAL A 187 -4.33 -4.28 -16.53
C VAL A 187 -4.60 -4.45 -15.04
N TYR A 188 -5.82 -4.11 -14.58
CA TYR A 188 -6.23 -4.29 -13.20
C TYR A 188 -6.26 -5.77 -12.79
N GLY A 189 -6.84 -6.64 -13.63
CA GLY A 189 -6.85 -8.08 -13.39
C GLY A 189 -5.45 -8.68 -13.33
N ALA A 190 -4.56 -8.33 -14.27
CA ALA A 190 -3.16 -8.77 -14.24
C ALA A 190 -2.44 -8.32 -12.97
N TYR A 191 -2.83 -7.18 -12.41
CA TYR A 191 -2.30 -6.70 -11.14
C TYR A 191 -2.86 -7.46 -9.94
N VAL A 192 -4.18 -7.57 -9.79
CA VAL A 192 -4.82 -8.23 -8.64
C VAL A 192 -4.41 -9.69 -8.55
N TYR A 193 -4.38 -10.41 -9.68
CA TYR A 193 -4.05 -11.83 -9.68
C TYR A 193 -2.56 -12.13 -9.65
N GLN A 194 -1.69 -11.14 -9.91
CA GLN A 194 -0.23 -11.27 -10.01
C GLN A 194 0.21 -12.61 -10.64
N PRO A 195 -0.24 -12.94 -11.85
CA PRO A 195 -0.11 -14.28 -12.42
C PRO A 195 1.36 -14.70 -12.56
N VAL A 196 2.26 -13.73 -12.82
CA VAL A 196 3.70 -13.97 -12.89
C VAL A 196 4.26 -14.39 -11.53
N ASP A 197 3.90 -13.70 -10.46
CA ASP A 197 4.40 -14.01 -9.12
C ASP A 197 3.84 -15.37 -8.65
N ARG A 198 2.56 -15.65 -8.91
CA ARG A 198 1.95 -16.97 -8.66
C ARG A 198 2.63 -18.07 -9.46
N LEU A 199 2.91 -17.85 -10.74
CA LEU A 199 3.59 -18.83 -11.58
C LEU A 199 5.02 -19.10 -11.10
N VAL A 200 5.75 -18.06 -10.66
CA VAL A 200 7.10 -18.18 -10.09
C VAL A 200 7.08 -18.97 -8.78
N GLN A 201 6.04 -18.79 -7.96
CA GLN A 201 5.83 -19.56 -6.73
C GLN A 201 5.50 -21.03 -7.04
N LEU A 202 4.56 -21.28 -7.96
CA LEU A 202 4.15 -22.63 -8.38
C LEU A 202 5.29 -23.42 -9.02
N THR A 203 6.09 -22.77 -9.85
CA THR A 203 7.23 -23.41 -10.54
C THR A 203 8.46 -23.59 -9.65
N ARG A 204 8.42 -23.17 -8.37
CA ARG A 204 9.57 -23.15 -7.44
C ARG A 204 10.84 -22.60 -8.10
N ALA A 205 10.70 -21.53 -8.88
CA ALA A 205 11.77 -21.03 -9.72
C ALA A 205 13.02 -20.63 -8.91
N SER A 206 14.20 -20.93 -9.46
CA SER A 206 15.52 -20.61 -8.90
C SER A 206 15.66 -19.14 -8.52
N SER A 207 16.49 -18.84 -7.51
CA SER A 207 16.80 -17.47 -7.06
C SER A 207 17.30 -16.58 -8.19
N LYS A 208 18.05 -17.14 -9.15
CA LYS A 208 18.53 -16.44 -10.36
C LYS A 208 17.36 -15.99 -11.24
N THR A 209 16.38 -16.88 -11.48
CA THR A 209 15.17 -16.58 -12.27
C THR A 209 14.32 -15.53 -11.59
N ARG A 210 14.14 -15.60 -10.27
CA ARG A 210 13.41 -14.57 -9.49
C ARG A 210 14.05 -13.20 -9.63
N ARG A 211 15.39 -13.12 -9.57
CA ARG A 211 16.13 -11.85 -9.75
C ARG A 211 15.98 -11.32 -11.17
N PHE A 212 16.04 -12.19 -12.18
CA PHE A 212 15.82 -11.80 -13.57
C PHE A 212 14.41 -11.23 -13.78
N ILE A 213 13.37 -11.93 -13.30
CA ILE A 213 11.97 -11.50 -13.41
C ILE A 213 11.74 -10.15 -12.71
N ARG A 214 12.32 -9.97 -11.52
CA ARG A 214 12.26 -8.67 -10.81
C ARG A 214 12.89 -7.55 -11.63
N ARG A 215 14.03 -7.81 -12.27
CA ARG A 215 14.71 -6.84 -13.14
C ARG A 215 13.93 -6.58 -14.44
N SER A 216 13.28 -7.60 -15.00
CA SER A 216 12.50 -7.49 -16.24
C SER A 216 11.07 -7.02 -16.01
N ARG A 217 10.63 -6.83 -14.76
CA ARG A 217 9.23 -6.50 -14.42
C ARG A 217 8.74 -5.26 -15.17
N SER A 218 9.52 -4.19 -15.24
CA SER A 218 9.10 -2.97 -15.97
C SER A 218 8.92 -3.23 -17.47
N VAL A 219 9.84 -4.01 -18.08
CA VAL A 219 9.79 -4.39 -19.49
C VAL A 219 8.60 -5.31 -19.75
N LEU A 220 8.32 -6.26 -18.85
CA LEU A 220 7.17 -7.15 -18.94
C LEU A 220 5.86 -6.37 -18.80
N THR A 221 5.76 -5.42 -17.86
CA THR A 221 4.58 -4.57 -17.70
C THR A 221 4.37 -3.69 -18.93
N PHE A 222 5.42 -3.08 -19.46
CA PHE A 222 5.35 -2.30 -20.69
C PHE A 222 4.96 -3.17 -21.90
N GLY A 223 5.58 -4.34 -22.05
CA GLY A 223 5.32 -5.28 -23.15
C GLY A 223 3.91 -5.87 -23.08
N PHE A 224 3.43 -6.24 -21.90
CA PHE A 224 2.05 -6.68 -21.67
C PHE A 224 1.06 -5.60 -22.10
N ARG A 225 1.33 -4.36 -21.68
CA ARG A 225 0.46 -3.23 -22.00
C ARG A 225 0.48 -2.88 -23.48
N LEU A 226 1.65 -2.88 -24.12
CA LEU A 226 1.78 -2.74 -25.56
C LEU A 226 1.00 -3.86 -26.28
N GLY A 227 1.11 -5.09 -25.81
CA GLY A 227 0.35 -6.23 -26.34
C GLY A 227 -1.18 -6.04 -26.24
N LEU A 228 -1.67 -5.46 -25.14
CA LEU A 228 -3.08 -5.08 -25.01
C LEU A 228 -3.49 -3.99 -26.01
N GLU A 229 -2.68 -2.94 -26.19
CA GLU A 229 -2.98 -1.91 -27.20
C GLU A 229 -3.04 -2.50 -28.61
N VAL A 230 -2.14 -3.45 -28.95
CA VAL A 230 -2.18 -4.18 -30.22
C VAL A 230 -3.44 -5.05 -30.34
N LEU A 231 -3.83 -5.74 -29.27
CA LEU A 231 -5.02 -6.60 -29.24
C LEU A 231 -6.32 -5.80 -29.42
N PHE A 232 -6.41 -4.63 -28.80
CA PHE A 232 -7.57 -3.74 -28.86
C PHE A 232 -7.50 -2.71 -29.99
N TYR A 233 -6.42 -2.69 -30.77
CA TYR A 233 -6.26 -1.80 -31.91
C TYR A 233 -7.43 -1.84 -32.91
N PRO A 234 -7.99 -3.00 -33.32
CA PRO A 234 -9.12 -3.02 -34.24
C PRO A 234 -10.34 -2.22 -33.76
N LEU A 235 -10.58 -2.18 -32.45
CA LEU A 235 -11.67 -1.41 -31.84
C LEU A 235 -11.39 0.09 -31.91
N SER A 236 -10.16 0.50 -31.56
CA SER A 236 -9.76 1.91 -31.63
C SER A 236 -9.71 2.42 -33.06
N TYR A 237 -9.22 1.61 -34.00
CA TYR A 237 -9.21 1.92 -35.42
C TYR A 237 -10.63 2.08 -35.98
N HIS A 238 -11.54 1.14 -35.68
CA HIS A 238 -12.95 1.23 -36.07
C HIS A 238 -13.63 2.48 -35.48
N ALA A 239 -13.35 2.79 -34.20
CA ALA A 239 -13.87 3.99 -33.54
C ALA A 239 -13.44 5.26 -34.27
N ASN A 240 -12.16 5.37 -34.62
CA ASN A 240 -11.62 6.54 -35.32
C ASN A 240 -12.20 6.69 -36.73
N LEU A 241 -12.37 5.59 -37.48
CA LEU A 241 -13.01 5.64 -38.80
C LEU A 241 -14.50 6.05 -38.73
N GLN A 242 -15.24 5.59 -37.72
CA GLN A 242 -16.62 6.03 -37.49
C GLN A 242 -16.68 7.50 -37.05
N ARG A 243 -15.74 7.93 -36.20
CA ARG A 243 -15.64 9.30 -35.73
C ARG A 243 -15.39 10.26 -36.89
N LEU A 244 -14.51 9.88 -37.81
CA LEU A 244 -14.27 10.60 -39.07
C LEU A 244 -15.44 10.50 -40.06
N GLY A 245 -16.46 9.69 -39.83
CA GLY A 245 -17.58 9.52 -40.76
C GLY A 245 -17.22 8.74 -42.03
N LEU A 246 -16.04 8.10 -42.08
CA LEU A 246 -15.63 7.22 -43.18
C LEU A 246 -16.39 5.88 -43.15
N LEU A 247 -16.82 5.46 -41.96
CA LEU A 247 -17.69 4.30 -41.76
C LEU A 247 -19.04 4.75 -41.18
N PRO A 248 -20.13 4.04 -41.52
CA PRO A 248 -21.43 4.28 -40.90
C PRO A 248 -21.37 4.01 -39.39
N ALA A 249 -22.22 4.71 -38.62
CA ALA A 249 -22.30 4.57 -37.17
C ALA A 249 -22.71 3.17 -36.70
N ARG A 250 -23.31 2.37 -37.58
CA ARG A 250 -23.65 0.97 -37.37
C ARG A 250 -22.89 0.12 -38.39
N PRO A 251 -22.23 -0.97 -37.98
CA PRO A 251 -22.27 -1.62 -36.67
C PRO A 251 -21.45 -0.92 -35.56
N LEU A 252 -21.90 -1.00 -34.31
CA LEU A 252 -21.24 -0.36 -33.15
C LEU A 252 -19.85 -0.94 -32.84
N LEU A 253 -19.62 -2.21 -33.21
CA LEU A 253 -18.38 -2.93 -33.00
C LEU A 253 -17.89 -3.48 -34.35
N PRO A 254 -16.56 -3.64 -34.51
CA PRO A 254 -16.02 -4.25 -35.70
C PRO A 254 -16.36 -5.74 -35.75
N PHE A 255 -16.35 -6.33 -36.94
CA PHE A 255 -16.54 -7.76 -37.09
C PHE A 255 -15.41 -8.53 -36.38
N TRP A 256 -15.73 -9.67 -35.76
CA TRP A 256 -14.75 -10.53 -35.08
C TRP A 256 -13.56 -10.94 -35.97
N LYS A 257 -13.78 -11.03 -37.28
CA LYS A 257 -12.72 -11.31 -38.27
C LYS A 257 -11.62 -10.24 -38.31
N SER A 258 -11.88 -9.02 -37.82
CA SER A 258 -10.89 -7.94 -37.75
C SER A 258 -9.80 -8.18 -36.69
N PHE A 259 -10.06 -9.04 -35.71
CA PHE A 259 -9.09 -9.41 -34.67
C PHE A 259 -8.13 -10.52 -35.11
N ILE A 260 -8.41 -11.19 -36.22
CA ILE A 260 -7.52 -12.25 -36.74
C ILE A 260 -6.35 -11.56 -37.45
N PRO A 261 -5.12 -11.63 -36.91
CA PRO A 261 -3.98 -10.98 -37.53
C PRO A 261 -3.75 -11.56 -38.93
N PHE A 262 -3.27 -10.71 -39.85
CA PHE A 262 -3.01 -11.07 -41.27
C PHE A 262 -4.23 -11.46 -42.11
N SER A 263 -5.44 -11.40 -41.56
CA SER A 263 -6.66 -11.48 -42.36
C SER A 263 -6.79 -10.24 -43.25
N PRO A 264 -7.30 -10.36 -44.49
CA PRO A 264 -7.57 -9.20 -45.35
C PRO A 264 -8.61 -8.24 -44.73
N SER A 265 -9.42 -8.73 -43.78
CA SER A 265 -10.38 -7.92 -43.03
C SER A 265 -9.79 -7.29 -41.76
N SER A 266 -8.54 -7.58 -41.41
CA SER A 266 -7.89 -7.05 -40.21
C SER A 266 -7.09 -5.79 -40.53
N PRO A 267 -7.24 -4.73 -39.72
CA PRO A 267 -6.39 -3.54 -39.84
C PRO A 267 -4.96 -3.80 -39.35
N LEU A 268 -4.67 -4.98 -38.79
CA LEU A 268 -3.33 -5.41 -38.35
C LEU A 268 -2.42 -5.82 -39.52
N THR A 269 -2.74 -5.41 -40.75
CA THR A 269 -1.85 -5.59 -41.91
C THR A 269 -0.70 -4.59 -41.80
N PRO A 270 0.54 -5.04 -41.54
CA PRO A 270 1.56 -4.20 -40.94
C PRO A 270 2.11 -3.06 -41.82
N LEU A 271 1.71 -2.93 -43.10
CA LEU A 271 2.41 -2.09 -44.09
C LEU A 271 1.48 -1.53 -45.21
N SER A 272 0.19 -1.31 -44.92
CA SER A 272 -0.83 -1.08 -45.96
C SER A 272 -0.60 0.13 -46.88
N VAL A 273 0.06 1.19 -46.41
CA VAL A 273 0.25 2.43 -47.20
C VAL A 273 1.49 2.35 -48.12
N HIS A 274 2.44 1.46 -47.85
CA HIS A 274 3.71 1.37 -48.61
C HIS A 274 4.04 -0.09 -49.02
N HIS A 275 3.04 -0.84 -49.49
CA HIS A 275 3.27 -2.17 -50.08
C HIS A 275 4.23 -2.17 -51.28
N ALA A 276 4.49 -1.01 -51.90
CA ALA A 276 5.48 -0.83 -52.95
C ALA A 276 6.94 -0.75 -52.46
N ALA A 277 7.20 -0.92 -51.14
CA ALA A 277 8.55 -1.04 -50.57
C ALA A 277 9.23 -2.39 -50.90
N THR A 278 9.00 -2.93 -52.09
CA THR A 278 9.75 -4.07 -52.66
C THR A 278 11.20 -3.69 -52.96
N SER A 279 11.56 -2.40 -52.93
CA SER A 279 12.95 -1.96 -52.84
C SER A 279 13.43 -2.13 -51.40
N GLY A 280 14.21 -3.19 -51.15
CA GLY A 280 14.69 -3.66 -49.82
C GLY A 280 15.60 -2.71 -49.03
N SER A 281 15.33 -1.41 -49.05
CA SER A 281 15.99 -0.40 -48.23
C SER A 281 15.41 -0.40 -46.83
N ALA A 282 16.25 -0.52 -45.80
CA ALA A 282 15.83 -0.46 -44.40
C ALA A 282 15.06 0.85 -44.07
N VAL A 283 15.34 1.94 -44.81
CA VAL A 283 14.68 3.24 -44.65
C VAL A 283 13.22 3.21 -45.09
N SER A 284 12.88 2.48 -46.17
CA SER A 284 11.49 2.37 -46.64
C SER A 284 10.65 1.55 -45.66
N ILE A 285 11.23 0.49 -45.09
CA ILE A 285 10.62 -0.32 -44.03
C ILE A 285 10.40 0.51 -42.77
N ALA A 286 11.43 1.22 -42.29
CA ALA A 286 11.30 2.08 -41.12
C ALA A 286 10.25 3.17 -41.32
N LYS A 287 10.23 3.82 -42.49
CA LYS A 287 9.22 4.81 -42.84
C LYS A 287 7.82 4.19 -42.82
N ALA A 288 7.63 3.01 -43.43
CA ALA A 288 6.33 2.33 -43.46
C ALA A 288 5.82 1.95 -42.05
N ILE A 289 6.73 1.56 -41.15
CA ILE A 289 6.40 1.31 -39.74
C ILE A 289 5.97 2.61 -39.05
N VAL A 290 6.75 3.69 -39.19
CA VAL A 290 6.46 4.98 -38.55
C VAL A 290 5.16 5.61 -39.08
N THR A 291 4.87 5.43 -40.37
CA THR A 291 3.63 5.93 -40.99
C THR A 291 2.46 4.96 -40.85
N SER A 292 2.64 3.82 -40.19
CA SER A 292 1.55 2.85 -40.01
C SER A 292 0.48 3.44 -39.10
N PRO A 293 -0.81 3.41 -39.48
CA PRO A 293 -1.91 3.88 -38.63
C PRO A 293 -1.93 3.21 -37.27
N MET A 294 -1.48 1.96 -37.21
CA MET A 294 -1.34 1.20 -35.96
C MET A 294 -0.34 1.85 -35.01
N VAL A 295 0.85 2.20 -35.51
CA VAL A 295 1.89 2.81 -34.67
C VAL A 295 1.46 4.20 -34.22
N VAL A 296 0.82 4.97 -35.10
CA VAL A 296 0.33 6.31 -34.78
C VAL A 296 -0.75 6.27 -33.69
N ILE A 297 -1.75 5.40 -33.82
CA ILE A 297 -2.83 5.27 -32.84
C ILE A 297 -2.30 4.74 -31.50
N ILE A 298 -1.40 3.75 -31.53
CA ILE A 298 -0.76 3.24 -30.31
C ILE A 298 0.05 4.37 -29.65
N ALA A 299 0.86 5.11 -30.41
CA ALA A 299 1.63 6.23 -29.89
C ALA A 299 0.72 7.30 -29.29
N GLU A 300 -0.38 7.66 -29.96
CA GLU A 300 -1.40 8.59 -29.46
C GLU A 300 -1.91 8.14 -28.08
N HIS A 301 -2.32 6.88 -27.90
CA HIS A 301 -2.80 6.39 -26.60
C HIS A 301 -1.70 6.44 -25.52
N PHE A 302 -0.45 6.13 -25.88
CA PHE A 302 0.67 6.22 -24.95
C PHE A 302 0.93 7.67 -24.54
N TYR A 303 0.89 8.62 -25.48
CA TYR A 303 1.07 10.04 -25.22
C TYR A 303 -0.10 10.62 -24.43
N GLU A 304 -1.35 10.33 -24.80
CA GLU A 304 -2.56 10.76 -24.08
C GLU A 304 -2.48 10.34 -22.61
N ARG A 305 -2.17 9.08 -22.35
CA ARG A 305 -2.05 8.60 -20.97
C ARG A 305 -0.82 9.13 -20.26
N TRP A 306 0.30 9.36 -20.97
CA TRP A 306 1.48 9.98 -20.38
C TRP A 306 1.19 11.43 -19.94
N ILE A 307 0.47 12.18 -20.76
CA ILE A 307 0.01 13.54 -20.43
C ILE A 307 -0.95 13.49 -19.25
N TYR A 308 -1.96 12.61 -19.30
CA TYR A 308 -2.92 12.47 -18.22
C TYR A 308 -2.25 12.08 -16.90
N SER A 309 -1.30 11.14 -16.92
CA SER A 309 -0.43 10.75 -15.79
C SER A 309 0.32 11.96 -15.21
N ALA A 310 1.00 12.72 -16.07
CA ALA A 310 1.79 13.87 -15.63
C ALA A 310 0.92 15.01 -15.06
N ILE A 311 -0.27 15.22 -15.61
CA ILE A 311 -1.20 16.24 -15.10
C ILE A 311 -1.82 15.78 -13.79
N PHE A 312 -2.30 14.54 -13.73
CA PHE A 312 -2.97 13.97 -12.55
C PHE A 312 -2.03 13.94 -11.34
N GLU A 313 -0.80 13.46 -11.49
CA GLU A 313 0.20 13.45 -10.40
C GLU A 313 0.47 14.86 -9.88
N ALA A 314 0.68 15.83 -10.79
CA ALA A 314 0.93 17.20 -10.39
C ALA A 314 -0.27 17.79 -9.63
N VAL A 315 -1.49 17.59 -10.12
CA VAL A 315 -2.72 18.06 -9.44
C VAL A 315 -2.87 17.44 -8.07
N GLU A 316 -2.71 16.12 -7.96
CA GLU A 316 -2.86 15.38 -6.70
C GLU A 316 -1.82 15.79 -5.65
N THR A 317 -0.60 16.15 -6.07
CA THR A 317 0.46 16.58 -5.14
C THR A 317 0.27 17.98 -4.57
N PHE A 318 -0.56 18.81 -5.18
CA PHE A 318 -0.72 20.22 -4.80
C PHE A 318 -2.09 20.58 -4.28
N ILE A 319 -3.11 19.77 -4.54
CA ILE A 319 -4.42 19.96 -3.93
C ILE A 319 -4.26 19.96 -2.40
N ILE A 320 -4.78 21.00 -1.77
CA ILE A 320 -4.86 21.10 -0.30
C ILE A 320 -5.63 19.88 0.22
N ARG A 321 -4.96 19.08 1.05
CA ARG A 321 -5.58 17.99 1.79
C ARG A 321 -5.94 18.49 3.19
N PRO A 322 -7.00 17.97 3.82
CA PRO A 322 -7.33 18.33 5.20
C PRO A 322 -6.17 17.91 6.14
N ASP A 323 -5.70 18.85 6.99
CA ASP A 323 -4.55 18.66 7.88
C ASP A 323 -4.77 17.57 8.95
N ASN A 324 -6.03 17.25 9.25
CA ASN A 324 -6.42 16.19 10.18
C ASN A 324 -7.53 15.35 9.54
N ALA A 325 -7.17 14.38 8.70
CA ALA A 325 -8.13 13.37 8.27
C ALA A 325 -8.51 12.50 9.49
N ASP A 326 -9.81 12.35 9.77
CA ASP A 326 -10.30 11.61 10.94
C ASP A 326 -9.81 10.16 10.97
N ILE A 327 -9.57 9.57 9.78
CA ILE A 327 -8.99 8.24 9.60
C ILE A 327 -8.10 8.29 8.35
N GLU A 328 -6.81 7.97 8.47
CA GLU A 328 -5.98 7.69 7.30
C GLU A 328 -6.53 6.44 6.62
N SER A 329 -7.06 6.57 5.41
CA SER A 329 -7.63 5.40 4.75
C SER A 329 -6.52 4.36 4.52
N PRO A 330 -6.73 3.09 4.91
CA PRO A 330 -5.75 2.02 4.69
C PRO A 330 -5.41 1.86 3.20
N ASP A 331 -6.29 2.39 2.34
CA ASP A 331 -6.19 2.39 0.90
C ASP A 331 -5.35 3.51 0.29
N VAL A 332 -4.79 4.47 1.04
CA VAL A 332 -3.84 5.43 0.43
C VAL A 332 -2.67 4.68 -0.22
N ILE A 333 -2.16 3.64 0.46
CA ILE A 333 -1.09 2.80 -0.05
C ILE A 333 -1.57 1.93 -1.24
N SER A 334 -2.82 1.47 -1.23
CA SER A 334 -3.37 0.61 -2.28
C SER A 334 -3.73 1.41 -3.54
N LYS A 335 -4.27 2.63 -3.38
CA LYS A 335 -4.59 3.62 -4.42
C LYS A 335 -3.32 4.13 -5.07
N ASP A 336 -2.31 4.53 -4.30
CA ASP A 336 -0.98 4.90 -4.83
C ASP A 336 -0.37 3.77 -5.66
N ARG A 337 -0.59 2.53 -5.24
CA ARG A 337 -0.13 1.36 -5.98
C ARG A 337 -0.95 1.17 -7.26
N ALA A 338 -2.27 1.27 -7.22
CA ALA A 338 -3.14 1.14 -8.38
C ALA A 338 -2.87 2.24 -9.43
N THR A 339 -2.70 3.50 -9.02
CA THR A 339 -2.34 4.63 -9.90
C THR A 339 -0.94 4.46 -10.48
N SER A 340 0.03 3.96 -9.70
CA SER A 340 1.37 3.63 -10.20
C SER A 340 1.35 2.58 -11.31
N ILE A 341 0.47 1.59 -11.21
CA ILE A 341 0.38 0.47 -12.16
C ILE A 341 -0.43 0.83 -13.40
N LEU A 342 -1.41 1.73 -13.24
CA LEU A 342 -1.98 2.42 -14.38
C LEU A 342 -0.94 3.34 -15.06
N GLY A 343 0.31 3.42 -14.59
CA GLY A 343 1.34 4.28 -15.16
C GLY A 343 1.02 5.76 -14.98
N LEU A 344 0.13 6.08 -14.03
CA LEU A 344 -0.27 7.43 -13.66
C LEU A 344 0.72 8.08 -12.69
N GLN A 345 1.57 7.29 -12.04
CA GLN A 345 2.56 7.78 -11.08
C GLN A 345 3.93 7.96 -11.72
N ARG A 346 4.00 8.64 -12.87
CA ARG A 346 5.28 9.08 -13.42
C ARG A 346 5.49 10.52 -12.98
N ARG A 347 6.53 10.76 -12.19
CA ARG A 347 6.88 12.10 -11.70
C ARG A 347 6.80 13.11 -12.84
N SER A 348 5.91 14.10 -12.71
CA SER A 348 5.67 15.07 -13.77
C SER A 348 6.94 15.88 -14.06
N PRO A 349 7.18 16.29 -15.33
CA PRO A 349 8.23 17.24 -15.65
C PRO A 349 8.07 18.52 -14.83
N ARG A 350 9.18 19.08 -14.32
CA ARG A 350 9.16 20.28 -13.45
C ARG A 350 8.37 21.45 -14.05
N LEU A 351 8.44 21.64 -15.37
CA LEU A 351 7.70 22.71 -16.05
C LEU A 351 6.18 22.54 -15.92
N ILE A 352 5.68 21.31 -16.10
CA ILE A 352 4.25 20.98 -15.97
C ILE A 352 3.82 21.16 -14.52
N ARG A 353 4.62 20.63 -13.58
CA ARG A 353 4.38 20.74 -12.15
C ARG A 353 4.28 22.22 -11.71
N ASN A 354 5.21 23.06 -12.13
CA ASN A 354 5.22 24.48 -11.80
C ASN A 354 4.04 25.23 -12.42
N ALA A 355 3.65 24.89 -13.66
CA ALA A 355 2.50 25.50 -14.32
C ALA A 355 1.19 25.13 -13.63
N ILE A 356 1.01 23.85 -13.28
CA ILE A 356 -0.16 23.35 -12.56
C ILE A 356 -0.24 23.96 -11.16
N ASN A 357 0.87 24.01 -10.42
CA ASN A 357 0.90 24.68 -9.11
C ASN A 357 0.44 26.13 -9.20
N LYS A 358 1.00 26.91 -10.15
CA LYS A 358 0.57 28.30 -10.36
C LYS A 358 -0.91 28.41 -10.68
N MET A 359 -1.44 27.50 -11.50
CA MET A 359 -2.87 27.47 -11.84
C MET A 359 -3.73 27.17 -10.60
N LEU A 360 -3.35 26.16 -9.80
CA LEU A 360 -4.08 25.79 -8.58
C LEU A 360 -4.00 26.88 -7.51
N VAL A 361 -2.86 27.57 -7.37
CA VAL A 361 -2.72 28.72 -6.47
C VAL A 361 -3.64 29.87 -6.90
N VAL A 362 -3.73 30.16 -8.20
CA VAL A 362 -4.67 31.18 -8.72
C VAL A 362 -6.13 30.79 -8.46
N LEU A 363 -6.45 29.51 -8.49
CA LEU A 363 -7.78 28.99 -8.13
C LEU A 363 -8.03 28.92 -6.62
N GLY A 364 -7.00 29.15 -5.78
CA GLY A 364 -7.09 29.03 -4.32
C GLY A 364 -7.14 27.57 -3.82
N TRP A 365 -6.69 26.62 -4.64
CA TRP A 365 -6.73 25.18 -4.33
C TRP A 365 -5.37 24.59 -3.93
N ALA A 366 -4.32 25.39 -3.99
CA ALA A 366 -2.96 25.01 -3.60
C ALA A 366 -2.26 26.16 -2.88
N GLU A 367 -1.31 25.82 -2.01
CA GLU A 367 -0.41 26.79 -1.40
C GLU A 367 0.77 27.12 -2.35
N PRO A 368 1.28 28.36 -2.35
CA PRO A 368 2.41 28.74 -3.19
C PRO A 368 3.68 28.01 -2.75
N VAL A 369 3.94 26.86 -3.36
CA VAL A 369 5.18 26.10 -3.09
C VAL A 369 6.40 26.84 -3.60
N VAL A 370 7.30 27.22 -2.69
CA VAL A 370 8.66 27.67 -3.00
C VAL A 370 9.48 26.44 -3.38
N LEU A 371 9.52 26.14 -4.67
CA LEU A 371 10.08 24.91 -5.23
C LEU A 371 11.59 24.71 -5.01
N ASP A 372 12.30 25.70 -4.45
CA ASP A 372 13.75 25.59 -4.18
C ASP A 372 14.09 24.73 -2.96
N GLU A 373 13.17 24.47 -2.02
CA GLU A 373 13.49 23.69 -0.81
C GLU A 373 13.17 22.19 -0.92
N ALA A 374 12.23 21.79 -1.78
CA ALA A 374 11.73 20.42 -1.87
C ALA A 374 12.69 19.43 -2.59
N GLU A 375 13.86 19.89 -3.05
CA GLU A 375 14.90 19.04 -3.65
C GLU A 375 16.16 18.86 -2.80
N ARG A 376 16.20 19.44 -1.59
CA ARG A 376 17.01 18.81 -0.55
C ARG A 376 16.41 17.43 -0.34
N LYS A 377 17.12 16.40 -0.84
CA LYS A 377 16.84 14.99 -0.53
C LYS A 377 16.36 14.92 0.92
N PRO A 378 15.32 14.14 1.25
CA PRO A 378 15.10 13.78 2.63
C PRO A 378 16.37 13.03 3.06
N SER A 379 17.33 13.76 3.62
CA SER A 379 18.34 13.16 4.45
C SER A 379 17.57 12.49 5.57
N LEU A 380 18.04 11.32 5.95
CA LEU A 380 17.50 10.47 7.00
C LEU A 380 17.52 11.15 8.40
N ASP A 381 17.67 12.48 8.46
CA ASP A 381 17.84 13.30 9.64
C ASP A 381 16.52 14.01 10.05
N SER A 382 15.49 14.02 9.19
CA SER A 382 14.22 14.69 9.53
C SER A 382 13.31 13.90 10.50
N LEU A 383 13.78 12.77 11.03
CA LEU A 383 13.16 12.09 12.17
C LEU A 383 13.80 12.47 13.51
N THR A 384 14.84 13.33 13.50
CA THR A 384 15.48 13.83 14.71
C THR A 384 15.56 15.35 14.69
N GLY A 385 14.59 15.99 15.36
CA GLY A 385 14.85 17.23 16.09
C GLY A 385 14.85 18.52 15.27
N ALA A 386 13.69 18.92 14.76
CA ALA A 386 13.42 20.34 14.57
C ALA A 386 13.01 20.96 15.92
N GLY A 387 14.00 21.31 16.75
CA GLY A 387 13.99 22.46 17.67
C GLY A 387 12.73 22.80 18.48
N GLN A 388 11.95 21.84 18.98
CA GLN A 388 11.00 22.12 20.06
C GLN A 388 11.79 22.15 21.37
N GLY A 389 12.11 23.36 21.85
CA GLY A 389 12.55 23.56 23.21
C GLY A 389 11.44 23.11 24.16
N ILE A 390 11.69 22.04 24.91
CA ILE A 390 10.74 21.50 25.87
C ILE A 390 10.77 22.43 27.08
N GLU A 391 9.64 23.10 27.35
CA GLU A 391 9.46 23.93 28.54
C GLU A 391 9.00 23.03 29.68
N VAL A 392 9.91 22.73 30.62
CA VAL A 392 9.59 21.96 31.82
C VAL A 392 9.61 22.93 33.00
N ALA A 393 8.46 23.11 33.65
CA ALA A 393 8.30 23.95 34.84
C ALA A 393 8.78 25.42 34.66
N GLY A 394 8.54 26.02 33.49
CA GLY A 394 8.87 27.42 33.21
C GLY A 394 10.34 27.68 32.85
N ALA A 395 11.14 26.64 32.65
CA ALA A 395 12.50 26.74 32.12
C ALA A 395 12.55 26.11 30.72
N GLN A 396 12.92 26.91 29.73
CA GLN A 396 13.11 26.46 28.34
C GLN A 396 14.51 25.85 28.19
N ILE A 397 14.59 24.53 28.02
CA ILE A 397 15.87 23.83 27.85
C ILE A 397 16.21 23.82 26.36
N THR A 398 17.19 24.63 25.95
CA THR A 398 17.55 24.83 24.54
C THR A 398 18.72 23.96 24.06
N ASP A 399 19.26 23.08 24.90
CA ASP A 399 20.52 22.38 24.61
C ASP A 399 20.45 20.89 24.99
N LEU A 400 19.60 20.14 24.30
CA LEU A 400 19.54 18.68 24.43
C LEU A 400 20.51 18.05 23.42
N THR A 401 21.72 17.73 23.88
CA THR A 401 22.65 16.90 23.10
C THR A 401 22.14 15.45 23.06
N PRO A 402 21.85 14.87 21.88
CA PRO A 402 21.36 13.51 21.79
C PRO A 402 22.44 12.51 22.25
N VAL A 403 22.10 11.68 23.24
CA VAL A 403 22.96 10.60 23.73
C VAL A 403 22.97 9.47 22.70
N ASN A 404 24.07 9.34 21.97
CA ASN A 404 24.30 8.21 21.06
C ASN A 404 24.55 6.94 21.87
N VAL A 405 23.53 6.09 21.99
CA VAL A 405 23.69 4.73 22.55
C VAL A 405 24.23 3.83 21.43
N PRO A 406 25.44 3.24 21.58
CA PRO A 406 25.98 2.37 20.55
C PRO A 406 25.15 1.07 20.48
N VAL A 407 24.42 0.91 19.38
CA VAL A 407 23.76 -0.35 19.02
C VAL A 407 24.86 -1.35 18.65
N SER A 408 24.99 -2.42 19.42
CA SER A 408 25.90 -3.52 19.14
C SER A 408 25.48 -4.22 17.84
N ARG A 409 26.27 -3.99 16.78
CA ARG A 409 26.15 -4.69 15.51
C ARG A 409 26.72 -6.10 15.67
N ILE A 410 25.86 -7.12 15.68
CA ILE A 410 26.29 -8.51 15.58
C ILE A 410 26.62 -8.77 14.11
N ASP A 411 27.89 -8.59 13.75
CA ASP A 411 28.41 -9.06 12.46
C ASP A 411 28.51 -10.58 12.51
N ARG A 412 27.76 -11.23 11.61
CA ARG A 412 27.73 -12.67 11.39
C ARG A 412 28.83 -13.01 10.36
N PRO A 413 29.89 -13.75 10.71
CA PRO A 413 30.94 -14.08 9.76
C PRO A 413 30.48 -15.20 8.81
N ASP A 414 30.71 -14.96 7.51
CA ASP A 414 30.65 -15.98 6.47
C ASP A 414 31.75 -17.03 6.71
N THR A 415 31.34 -18.29 6.82
CA THR A 415 32.24 -19.44 6.80
C THR A 415 32.67 -19.74 5.37
N ASP A 416 33.94 -19.49 5.05
CA ASP A 416 34.63 -20.15 3.95
C ASP A 416 35.74 -21.04 4.53
N GLY A 417 35.76 -22.30 4.11
CA GLY A 417 36.61 -23.32 4.69
C GLY A 417 37.98 -23.36 4.03
N THR A 418 39.06 -23.44 4.84
CA THR A 418 40.25 -24.27 4.55
C THR A 418 41.27 -24.20 5.69
N ASN A 419 41.56 -25.38 6.25
CA ASN A 419 42.80 -25.92 6.81
C ASN A 419 43.81 -25.04 7.60
N ASP A 420 43.96 -25.46 8.87
CA ASP A 420 45.21 -25.92 9.51
C ASP A 420 46.25 -24.89 9.98
N SER A 421 46.28 -24.62 11.29
CA SER A 421 47.46 -24.85 12.14
C SER A 421 47.30 -24.29 13.57
N THR A 422 47.82 -25.10 14.48
CA THR A 422 48.03 -25.02 15.93
C THR A 422 48.48 -23.66 16.49
N GLN A 423 47.84 -23.19 17.58
CA GLN A 423 48.47 -22.91 18.89
C GLN A 423 47.45 -22.42 19.95
N PRO A 424 47.60 -22.81 21.24
CA PRO A 424 46.69 -22.42 22.30
C PRO A 424 47.16 -21.12 22.99
N ILE A 425 46.29 -20.12 23.07
CA ILE A 425 46.53 -18.93 23.89
C ILE A 425 45.67 -19.03 25.15
N THR A 426 46.37 -19.27 26.25
CA THR A 426 45.91 -19.19 27.63
C THR A 426 45.62 -17.73 28.00
N ILE A 427 44.49 -17.45 28.63
CA ILE A 427 44.24 -16.17 29.33
C ILE A 427 43.81 -16.49 30.77
N PRO A 428 44.35 -15.79 31.78
CA PRO A 428 44.37 -16.24 33.17
C PRO A 428 43.09 -15.88 33.94
N ALA A 429 42.77 -16.72 34.92
CA ALA A 429 41.95 -16.36 36.06
C ALA A 429 42.77 -15.51 37.03
N ASP A 430 42.27 -14.33 37.38
CA ASP A 430 42.27 -13.75 38.74
C ASP A 430 41.99 -12.25 38.68
N THR A 431 40.81 -11.84 39.13
CA THR A 431 40.67 -10.70 40.06
C THR A 431 39.27 -10.73 40.67
N ALA A 432 39.22 -11.25 41.89
CA ALA A 432 38.10 -11.06 42.79
C ALA A 432 38.26 -9.70 43.48
N GLU A 433 37.23 -8.86 43.46
CA GLU A 433 37.04 -7.88 44.52
C GLU A 433 35.56 -7.70 44.86
N ARG A 434 35.30 -7.84 46.17
CA ARG A 434 34.04 -7.74 46.89
C ARG A 434 33.35 -6.40 46.66
N SER A 435 32.03 -6.41 46.46
CA SER A 435 31.19 -5.33 46.98
C SER A 435 29.83 -5.82 47.48
N LEU A 436 29.73 -5.76 48.81
CA LEU A 436 28.63 -5.60 49.75
C LEU A 436 27.17 -5.74 49.27
N ARG A 437 26.49 -6.67 49.94
CA ARG A 437 25.06 -6.95 49.93
C ARG A 437 24.34 -5.99 50.89
N PRO A 438 23.32 -5.20 50.47
CA PRO A 438 22.50 -4.43 51.40
C PRO A 438 21.51 -5.36 52.12
N THR A 439 21.47 -5.24 53.44
CA THR A 439 20.49 -5.85 54.34
C THR A 439 19.15 -5.14 54.25
N THR A 440 18.08 -5.89 54.02
CA THR A 440 16.68 -5.44 54.11
C THR A 440 16.32 -5.01 55.54
N PRO A 441 15.72 -3.82 55.76
CA PRO A 441 15.19 -3.43 57.06
C PRO A 441 13.82 -4.10 57.34
N PRO A 442 13.43 -4.25 58.62
CA PRO A 442 12.20 -4.95 59.01
C PRO A 442 10.93 -4.13 58.72
N THR A 443 9.92 -4.83 58.20
CA THR A 443 8.56 -4.33 57.95
C THR A 443 7.87 -3.91 59.26
N PRO A 444 7.24 -2.71 59.34
CA PRO A 444 6.39 -2.35 60.47
C PRO A 444 5.05 -3.12 60.45
N PRO A 445 4.41 -3.33 61.61
CA PRO A 445 3.19 -4.13 61.71
C PRO A 445 2.02 -3.44 61.03
N ALA A 446 1.26 -4.22 60.26
CA ALA A 446 0.02 -3.80 59.62
C ALA A 446 -1.00 -3.33 60.67
N SER A 447 -1.42 -2.07 60.58
CA SER A 447 -2.65 -1.60 61.23
C SER A 447 -3.83 -2.02 60.35
N ASP A 448 -4.61 -2.94 60.89
CA ASP A 448 -5.87 -3.46 60.34
C ASP A 448 -6.91 -2.32 60.29
N ASN A 449 -7.16 -1.78 59.10
CA ASN A 449 -8.32 -0.91 58.86
C ASN A 449 -8.77 -1.11 57.40
N GLY A 450 -9.94 -1.72 57.26
CA GLY A 450 -10.52 -2.13 55.99
C GLY A 450 -11.07 -0.99 55.15
N ASP A 451 -10.23 -0.43 54.29
CA ASP A 451 -10.64 0.43 53.18
C ASP A 451 -10.24 -0.23 51.84
N ASN A 452 -11.25 -0.62 51.05
CA ASN A 452 -11.15 -1.26 49.73
C ASN A 452 -10.84 -0.28 48.59
N ASP A 453 -10.10 0.80 48.87
CA ASP A 453 -9.80 1.84 47.88
C ASP A 453 -8.40 1.61 47.29
N PRO A 454 -8.21 1.65 45.95
CA PRO A 454 -6.87 1.54 45.35
C PRO A 454 -6.05 2.78 45.75
N ARG A 455 -5.22 2.65 46.78
CA ARG A 455 -4.34 3.73 47.24
C ARG A 455 -3.02 3.69 46.50
N ILE A 456 -2.78 4.73 45.71
CA ILE A 456 -1.46 5.03 45.15
C ILE A 456 -0.70 5.84 46.20
N ARG A 457 0.42 5.31 46.69
CA ARG A 457 1.31 6.05 47.59
C ARG A 457 2.56 6.45 46.84
N ILE A 458 2.77 7.76 46.71
CA ILE A 458 3.99 8.32 46.15
C ILE A 458 4.83 8.84 47.32
N THR A 459 6.04 8.30 47.47
CA THR A 459 7.02 8.79 48.46
C THR A 459 8.28 9.23 47.73
N SER A 460 8.73 10.46 47.99
CA SER A 460 10.01 10.95 47.46
C SER A 460 11.06 10.80 48.55
N ARG A 461 12.15 10.09 48.26
CA ARG A 461 13.32 10.04 49.15
C ARG A 461 14.57 10.27 48.32
N GLU A 462 15.40 11.23 48.74
CA GLU A 462 16.72 11.51 48.15
C GLU A 462 16.72 11.75 46.62
N GLY A 463 15.67 12.39 46.09
CA GLY A 463 15.55 12.70 44.66
C GLY A 463 15.04 11.55 43.79
N ILE A 464 14.73 10.39 44.38
CA ILE A 464 14.04 9.27 43.72
C ILE A 464 12.59 9.28 44.18
N VAL A 465 11.68 9.27 43.20
CA VAL A 465 10.24 9.15 43.43
C VAL A 465 9.88 7.67 43.34
N GLU A 466 9.53 7.08 44.49
CA GLU A 466 9.04 5.71 44.58
C GLU A 466 7.50 5.75 44.61
N MET A 467 6.87 4.99 43.70
CA MET A 467 5.42 4.87 43.64
C MET A 467 5.01 3.42 43.89
N GLU A 468 4.26 3.22 44.96
CA GLU A 468 3.66 1.94 45.31
C GLU A 468 2.17 1.97 44.90
N CYS A 469 1.81 1.14 43.90
CA CYS A 469 0.43 0.93 43.50
C CYS A 469 -0.09 -0.38 44.09
N PHE A 470 -1.01 -0.30 45.04
CA PHE A 470 -1.73 -1.45 45.56
C PHE A 470 -3.09 -1.56 44.85
N LEU A 471 -3.26 -2.63 44.05
CA LEU A 471 -4.57 -2.97 43.48
C LEU A 471 -5.31 -3.92 44.43
N SER A 472 -6.60 -3.68 44.62
CA SER A 472 -7.47 -4.51 45.44
C SER A 472 -7.53 -5.93 44.86
N SER A 473 -7.15 -6.92 45.68
CA SER A 473 -7.37 -8.32 45.35
C SER A 473 -8.86 -8.60 45.38
N LEU A 474 -9.45 -9.02 44.26
CA LEU A 474 -10.81 -9.59 44.23
C LEU A 474 -10.83 -10.80 45.16
N SER A 475 -11.37 -10.63 46.37
CA SER A 475 -11.75 -11.72 47.24
C SER A 475 -12.92 -12.46 46.62
N SER A 476 -12.72 -13.75 46.37
CA SER A 476 -13.75 -14.70 45.96
C SER A 476 -14.99 -14.61 46.85
N PHE A 477 -16.15 -14.34 46.26
CA PHE A 477 -17.43 -14.70 46.86
C PHE A 477 -17.50 -16.22 46.98
N GLY A 478 -17.77 -16.70 48.20
CA GLY A 478 -18.07 -18.11 48.49
C GLY A 478 -19.49 -18.48 48.11
#